data_AF-A0A0C2C1T7-F1
#
_entry.id   AF-A0A0C2C1T7-F1
#
_cell.length_a   1.000
_cell.length_b   1.000
_cell.length_c   1.000
_cell.angle_alpha   90.00
_cell.angle_beta   90.00
_cell.angle_gamma   90.00
#
_symmetry.space_group_name_H-M   'P 1'
#
loop_
_entity.id
_entity.type
_entity.pdbx_description
1 polymer ?
#
loop_
_entity_poly.entity_id
_entity_poly.type
_entity_poly.pdbx_seq_one_letter_code
_entity_poly.pdbx_strand_id
1 'polypeptide(L)'
;LPFSSLFKRFSSRWNILSKWFRSFTLQLSSVKDIAVLVTLPIAKGGKITASARIDGKYTSEVDRPIFLPVEMKFTLHLRISQFVIEIYFNDNHVLDFVHRVNPTEIKEVHIEGPLIVEEVVFTPPQGPPTSSLTPTPAPSSGAGSSPVLMPTPAPPPIGLSTAVVNQPMAGIPLPS
;
A
#
# COMPACT_ATOMS: atom_id res chain seq x y z
N LEU A 1 -2.95 51.03 -19.16
CA LEU A 1 -3.95 50.83 -18.11
C LEU A 1 -3.43 49.72 -17.18
N PRO A 2 -2.91 50.04 -15.98
CA PRO A 2 -2.20 49.03 -15.19
C PRO A 2 -3.19 48.17 -14.38
N PHE A 3 -3.07 46.86 -14.55
CA PHE A 3 -3.83 45.78 -13.89
C PHE A 3 -3.41 45.59 -12.42
N SER A 4 -3.21 46.67 -11.65
CA SER A 4 -2.58 46.61 -10.32
C SER A 4 -3.52 46.77 -9.13
N SER A 5 -4.84 46.96 -9.32
CA SER A 5 -5.75 47.25 -8.20
C SER A 5 -6.66 46.09 -7.75
N LEU A 6 -6.65 44.94 -8.43
CA LEU A 6 -7.56 43.82 -8.09
C LEU A 6 -6.97 42.77 -7.15
N PHE A 7 -5.64 42.70 -7.00
CA PHE A 7 -4.98 41.67 -6.20
C PHE A 7 -4.83 42.02 -4.70
N LYS A 8 -4.97 43.30 -4.30
CA LYS A 8 -4.84 43.69 -2.89
C LYS A 8 -6.07 43.38 -2.03
N ARG A 9 -7.25 43.20 -2.63
CA ARG A 9 -8.50 42.93 -1.87
C ARG A 9 -8.74 41.44 -1.58
N PHE A 10 -8.01 40.55 -2.25
CA PHE A 10 -8.00 39.11 -1.94
C PHE A 10 -7.03 38.73 -0.82
N SER A 11 -5.95 39.49 -0.64
CA SER A 11 -4.89 39.22 0.36
C SER A 11 -5.39 39.32 1.82
N SER A 12 -6.28 40.28 2.14
CA SER A 12 -6.79 40.46 3.50
C SER A 12 -7.92 39.49 3.88
N ARG A 13 -8.70 38.99 2.91
CA ARG A 13 -9.72 37.96 3.14
C ARG A 13 -9.13 36.55 3.24
N TRP A 14 -7.99 36.30 2.58
CA TRP A 14 -7.25 35.04 2.68
C TRP A 14 -6.62 34.83 4.06
N ASN A 15 -6.11 35.90 4.69
CA ASN A 15 -5.57 35.86 6.06
C ASN A 15 -6.60 35.55 7.16
N ILE A 16 -7.90 35.74 6.88
CA ILE A 16 -8.98 35.43 7.81
C ILE A 16 -9.47 33.99 7.60
N LEU A 17 -9.32 33.44 6.38
CA LEU A 17 -9.56 32.03 6.05
C LEU A 17 -8.40 31.11 6.48
N SER A 18 -7.16 31.60 6.50
CA SER A 18 -5.99 30.85 7.00
C SER A 18 -6.05 30.52 8.50
N LYS A 19 -6.90 31.21 9.26
CA LYS A 19 -7.16 30.94 10.68
C LYS A 19 -7.99 29.67 10.95
N TRP A 20 -8.50 29.01 9.90
CA TRP A 20 -9.37 27.83 9.99
C TRP A 20 -8.82 26.56 9.34
N PHE A 21 -7.66 26.65 8.67
CA PHE A 21 -7.01 25.48 8.08
C PHE A 21 -6.29 24.67 9.16
N ARG A 22 -6.99 23.69 9.73
CA ARG A 22 -6.47 22.89 10.86
C ARG A 22 -5.77 21.62 10.40
N SER A 23 -6.21 21.04 9.29
CA SER A 23 -5.65 19.82 8.74
C SER A 23 -6.12 19.60 7.31
N PHE A 24 -5.43 18.74 6.59
CA PHE A 24 -5.97 18.06 5.42
C PHE A 24 -6.10 16.57 5.70
N THR A 25 -6.94 15.89 4.91
CA THR A 25 -7.17 14.46 5.01
C THR A 25 -6.93 13.78 3.66
N LEU A 26 -6.34 12.61 3.69
CA LEU A 26 -6.25 11.68 2.57
C LEU A 26 -6.91 10.38 2.98
N GLN A 27 -7.82 9.89 2.15
CA GLN A 27 -8.61 8.71 2.43
C GLN A 27 -8.48 7.72 1.28
N LEU A 28 -8.19 6.45 1.60
CA LEU A 28 -8.33 5.32 0.69
C LEU A 28 -9.59 4.56 1.08
N SER A 29 -10.52 4.39 0.14
CA SER A 29 -11.85 3.84 0.40
C SER A 29 -12.18 2.63 -0.45
N SER A 30 -12.88 1.69 0.17
CA SER A 30 -13.66 0.64 -0.48
C SER A 30 -15.10 1.14 -0.68
N VAL A 31 -15.97 0.30 -1.24
CA VAL A 31 -17.38 0.60 -1.49
C VAL A 31 -18.15 0.93 -0.21
N LYS A 32 -17.77 0.32 0.91
CA LYS A 32 -18.47 0.46 2.20
C LYS A 32 -17.61 1.11 3.28
N ASP A 33 -16.29 0.90 3.21
CA ASP A 33 -15.36 1.17 4.30
C ASP A 33 -14.25 2.15 3.91
N ILE A 34 -13.60 2.70 4.94
CA ILE A 34 -12.39 3.48 4.79
C ILE A 34 -11.22 2.59 5.21
N ALA A 35 -10.39 2.21 4.24
CA ALA A 35 -9.22 1.36 4.49
C ALA A 35 -8.14 2.11 5.28
N VAL A 36 -7.91 3.37 4.93
CA VAL A 36 -7.10 4.27 5.73
C VAL A 36 -7.57 5.72 5.54
N LEU A 37 -7.67 6.44 6.65
CA LEU A 37 -7.86 7.88 6.75
C LEU A 37 -6.61 8.47 7.39
N VAL A 38 -5.85 9.22 6.62
CA VAL A 38 -4.66 9.93 7.07
C VAL A 38 -5.03 11.39 7.30
N THR A 39 -4.79 11.92 8.50
CA THR A 39 -5.02 13.34 8.81
C THR A 39 -3.70 14.02 9.11
N LEU A 40 -3.40 15.11 8.40
CA LEU A 40 -2.17 15.88 8.58
C LEU A 40 -2.50 17.30 9.06
N PRO A 41 -1.99 17.72 10.23
CA PRO A 41 -2.17 19.07 10.73
C PRO A 41 -1.32 20.08 9.96
N ILE A 42 -1.87 21.28 9.71
CA ILE A 42 -1.17 22.37 9.03
C ILE A 42 -0.87 23.49 10.04
N ALA A 43 0.26 24.18 9.87
CA ALA A 43 0.68 25.38 10.61
C ALA A 43 1.08 25.18 12.07
N LYS A 44 0.52 24.18 12.76
CA LYS A 44 0.74 23.93 14.18
C LYS A 44 1.46 22.61 14.37
N GLY A 45 2.34 22.56 15.37
CA GLY A 45 2.88 21.29 15.88
C GLY A 45 1.70 20.39 16.24
N GLY A 46 1.62 19.26 15.56
CA GLY A 46 0.51 18.33 15.67
C GLY A 46 0.99 16.93 15.34
N LYS A 47 0.05 15.98 15.31
CA LYS A 47 0.34 14.60 15.00
C LYS A 47 -0.30 14.25 13.66
N ILE A 48 0.46 13.62 12.77
CA ILE A 48 -0.16 12.87 11.69
C ILE A 48 -0.88 11.70 12.33
N THR A 49 -2.13 11.47 11.96
CA THR A 49 -2.91 10.33 12.44
C THR A 49 -3.32 9.45 11.27
N ALA A 50 -3.40 8.14 11.53
CA ALA A 50 -3.95 7.16 10.61
C ALA A 50 -4.98 6.30 11.34
N SER A 51 -6.17 6.17 10.76
CA SER A 51 -7.24 5.31 11.26
C SER A 51 -7.97 4.63 10.09
N ALA A 52 -8.84 3.68 10.38
CA ALA A 52 -9.75 3.08 9.41
C ALA A 52 -11.20 3.26 9.88
N ARG A 53 -12.15 3.06 8.97
CA ARG A 53 -13.58 2.95 9.31
C ARG A 53 -14.12 1.66 8.75
N ILE A 54 -14.63 0.80 9.62
CA ILE A 54 -15.18 -0.52 9.28
C ILE A 54 -16.62 -0.55 9.78
N ASP A 55 -17.56 -0.86 8.89
CA ASP A 55 -19.00 -0.90 9.19
C ASP A 55 -19.48 0.41 9.85
N GLY A 56 -18.97 1.55 9.36
CA GLY A 56 -19.31 2.88 9.88
C GLY A 56 -18.62 3.27 11.19
N LYS A 57 -17.86 2.37 11.83
CA LYS A 57 -17.15 2.67 13.09
C LYS A 57 -15.66 2.93 12.85
N TYR A 58 -15.16 4.04 13.40
CA TYR A 58 -13.73 4.34 13.37
C TYR A 58 -12.95 3.42 14.30
N THR A 59 -11.78 3.02 13.83
CA THR A 59 -10.84 2.19 14.58
C THR A 59 -9.84 3.05 15.35
N SER A 60 -9.13 2.47 16.31
CA SER A 60 -8.08 3.18 17.05
C SER A 60 -7.07 3.86 16.12
N GLU A 61 -6.75 5.12 16.43
CA GLU A 61 -5.78 5.91 15.67
C GLU A 61 -4.35 5.48 16.03
N VAL A 62 -3.48 5.51 15.02
CA VAL A 62 -2.03 5.49 15.21
C VAL A 62 -1.53 6.89 14.90
N ASP A 63 -0.60 7.42 15.71
CA ASP A 63 -0.16 8.81 15.56
C ASP A 63 1.36 8.98 15.69
N ARG A 64 1.87 10.03 15.03
CA ARG A 64 3.27 10.45 15.14
C ARG A 64 3.37 11.97 15.06
N PRO A 65 4.23 12.63 15.87
CA PRO A 65 4.43 14.07 15.75
C PRO A 65 5.05 14.44 14.40
N ILE A 66 4.46 15.43 13.73
CA ILE A 66 5.02 16.04 12.51
C ILE A 66 4.85 17.56 12.55
N PHE A 67 5.57 18.24 11.67
CA PHE A 67 5.42 19.66 11.45
C PHE A 67 5.31 19.97 9.96
N LEU A 68 4.17 20.50 9.55
CA LEU A 68 3.91 20.98 8.20
C LEU A 68 3.66 22.49 8.25
N PRO A 69 4.63 23.32 7.81
CA PRO A 69 4.45 24.77 7.72
C PRO A 69 3.35 25.17 6.74
N VAL A 70 2.78 26.36 6.93
CA VAL A 70 1.86 26.97 5.97
C VAL A 70 2.63 27.32 4.68
N GLU A 71 1.96 27.23 3.54
CA GLU A 71 2.52 27.62 2.23
C GLU A 71 3.79 26.87 1.83
N MET A 72 4.04 25.70 2.43
CA MET A 72 5.16 24.84 2.07
C MET A 72 4.70 23.67 1.20
N LYS A 73 5.50 23.36 0.18
CA LYS A 73 5.33 22.13 -0.60
C LYS A 73 5.76 20.92 0.23
N PHE A 74 5.02 19.83 0.10
CA PHE A 74 5.36 18.57 0.74
C PHE A 74 5.01 17.40 -0.18
N THR A 75 5.63 16.26 0.06
CA THR A 75 5.25 14.99 -0.55
C THR A 75 4.64 14.08 0.51
N LEU A 76 3.47 13.51 0.20
CA LEU A 76 2.86 12.46 1.00
C LEU A 76 2.80 11.21 0.13
N HIS A 77 3.52 10.17 0.53
CA HIS A 77 3.61 8.93 -0.21
C HIS A 77 3.12 7.77 0.67
N LEU A 78 2.10 7.07 0.18
CA LEU A 78 1.58 5.86 0.83
C LEU A 78 2.06 4.65 0.03
N ARG A 79 2.83 3.78 0.67
CA ARG A 79 3.25 2.51 0.10
C ARG A 79 2.42 1.39 0.71
N ILE A 80 1.63 0.73 -0.13
CA ILE A 80 0.82 -0.42 0.27
C ILE A 80 1.70 -1.68 0.17
N SER A 81 2.11 -2.20 1.33
CA SER A 81 2.89 -3.43 1.47
C SER A 81 1.96 -4.59 1.87
N GLN A 82 2.50 -5.81 2.04
CA GLN A 82 1.68 -7.00 2.31
C GLN A 82 0.90 -6.92 3.64
N PHE A 83 1.50 -6.34 4.68
CA PHE A 83 0.93 -6.34 6.05
C PHE A 83 0.54 -4.96 6.57
N VAL A 84 1.15 -3.91 6.00
CA VAL A 84 0.99 -2.52 6.45
C VAL A 84 0.89 -1.57 5.26
N ILE A 85 0.35 -0.38 5.52
CA ILE A 85 0.52 0.82 4.72
C ILE A 85 1.62 1.64 5.39
N GLU A 86 2.73 1.81 4.68
CA GLU A 86 3.85 2.64 5.11
C GLU A 86 3.59 4.08 4.65
N ILE A 87 3.59 5.03 5.57
CA ILE A 87 3.31 6.44 5.30
C ILE A 87 4.61 7.22 5.36
N TYR A 88 4.95 7.86 4.24
CA TYR A 88 6.12 8.72 4.10
C TYR A 88 5.69 10.17 3.94
N PHE A 89 6.38 11.07 4.64
CA PHE A 89 6.20 12.51 4.55
C PHE A 89 7.54 13.16 4.21
N ASN A 90 7.62 13.88 3.09
CA ASN A 90 8.89 14.41 2.55
C ASN A 90 9.97 13.32 2.47
N ASP A 91 9.61 12.18 1.89
CA ASP A 91 10.46 10.98 1.71
C ASP A 91 10.97 10.32 3.00
N ASN A 92 10.59 10.84 4.16
CA ASN A 92 10.90 10.24 5.45
C ASN A 92 9.77 9.31 5.87
N HIS A 93 10.10 8.09 6.28
CA HIS A 93 9.14 7.16 6.88
C HIS A 93 8.65 7.72 8.22
N VAL A 94 7.33 7.77 8.41
CA VAL A 94 6.72 8.39 9.61
C VAL A 94 5.88 7.40 10.41
N LEU A 95 5.11 6.56 9.73
CA LEU A 95 4.11 5.71 10.38
C LEU A 95 3.83 4.44 9.58
N ASP A 96 3.68 3.33 10.29
CA ASP A 96 3.17 2.07 9.76
C ASP A 96 1.73 1.85 10.24
N PHE A 97 0.81 1.64 9.29
CA PHE A 97 -0.58 1.35 9.60
C PHE A 97 -0.92 -0.07 9.16
N VAL A 98 -1.19 -0.96 10.12
CA VAL A 98 -1.60 -2.34 9.84
C VAL A 98 -2.93 -2.35 9.09
N HIS A 99 -3.00 -3.12 7.99
CA HIS A 99 -4.21 -3.25 7.19
C HIS A 99 -5.38 -3.75 8.05
N ARG A 100 -6.49 -3.02 8.01
CA ARG A 100 -7.74 -3.44 8.67
C ARG A 100 -8.86 -3.72 7.68
N VAL A 101 -8.70 -3.25 6.45
CA VAL A 101 -9.53 -3.55 5.28
C VAL A 101 -8.60 -4.17 4.23
N ASN A 102 -9.12 -5.10 3.43
CA ASN A 102 -8.33 -5.75 2.38
C ASN A 102 -7.88 -4.70 1.33
N PRO A 103 -6.57 -4.55 1.06
CA PRO A 103 -6.07 -3.58 0.10
C PRO A 103 -6.65 -3.74 -1.31
N THR A 104 -7.04 -4.97 -1.68
CA THR A 104 -7.64 -5.30 -2.98
C THR A 104 -9.04 -4.67 -3.17
N GLU A 105 -9.70 -4.28 -2.07
CA GLU A 105 -11.03 -3.69 -2.10
C GLU A 105 -11.01 -2.16 -2.22
N ILE A 106 -9.84 -1.53 -2.12
CA ILE A 106 -9.66 -0.09 -2.25
C ILE A 106 -9.90 0.29 -3.71
N LYS A 107 -10.84 1.22 -3.93
CA LYS A 107 -11.25 1.66 -5.28
C LYS A 107 -11.20 3.17 -5.46
N GLU A 108 -11.17 3.92 -4.35
CA GLU A 108 -11.30 5.37 -4.39
C GLU A 108 -10.24 6.04 -3.51
N VAL A 109 -9.80 7.21 -3.96
CA VAL A 109 -8.93 8.11 -3.19
C VAL A 109 -9.66 9.44 -3.05
N HIS A 110 -9.85 9.88 -1.81
CA HIS A 110 -10.45 11.17 -1.49
C HIS A 110 -9.40 12.04 -0.81
N ILE A 111 -9.20 13.25 -1.32
CA ILE A 111 -8.28 14.24 -0.75
C ILE A 111 -9.12 15.47 -0.40
N GLU A 112 -9.16 15.81 0.88
CA GLU A 112 -9.94 16.93 1.37
C GLU A 112 -9.10 17.86 2.23
N GLY A 113 -9.51 19.13 2.27
CA GLY A 113 -8.86 20.15 3.08
C GLY A 113 -8.16 21.23 2.26
N PRO A 114 -7.44 22.13 2.93
CA PRO A 114 -7.00 23.38 2.36
C PRO A 114 -5.60 23.26 1.75
N LEU A 115 -5.50 22.46 0.70
CA LEU A 115 -4.27 22.26 -0.06
C LEU A 115 -4.52 22.43 -1.55
N ILE A 116 -3.44 22.68 -2.28
CA ILE A 116 -3.42 22.68 -3.73
C ILE A 116 -2.64 21.42 -4.13
N VAL A 117 -3.31 20.48 -4.80
CA VAL A 117 -2.65 19.28 -5.32
C VAL A 117 -1.94 19.64 -6.62
N GLU A 118 -0.62 19.49 -6.66
CA GLU A 118 0.14 19.64 -7.91
C GLU A 118 0.04 18.37 -8.75
N GLU A 119 0.27 17.21 -8.13
CA GLU A 119 0.32 15.92 -8.83
C GLU A 119 -0.15 14.78 -7.92
N VAL A 120 -0.79 13.77 -8.52
CA VAL A 120 -1.09 12.48 -7.88
C VAL A 120 -0.56 11.38 -8.78
N VAL A 121 0.36 10.55 -8.27
CA VAL A 121 0.98 9.45 -9.01
C VAL A 121 0.58 8.12 -8.39
N PHE A 122 0.13 7.19 -9.22
CA PHE A 122 -0.14 5.81 -8.82
C PHE A 122 0.88 4.88 -9.45
N THR A 123 1.71 4.24 -8.62
CA THR A 123 2.72 3.29 -9.09
C THR A 123 2.26 1.88 -8.74
N PRO A 124 1.88 1.05 -9.73
CA PRO A 124 1.56 -0.34 -9.45
C PRO A 124 2.81 -1.08 -8.96
N PRO A 125 2.65 -2.13 -8.14
CA PRO A 125 3.78 -2.99 -7.80
C PRO A 125 4.38 -3.54 -9.09
N GLN A 126 5.67 -3.32 -9.29
CA GLN A 126 6.38 -3.95 -10.39
C GLN A 126 6.35 -5.45 -10.14
N GLY A 127 5.56 -6.18 -10.93
CA GLY A 127 5.64 -7.63 -10.95
C GLY A 127 7.08 -8.08 -11.27
N PRO A 128 7.42 -9.36 -11.05
CA PRO A 128 8.65 -9.89 -11.61
C PRO A 128 8.69 -9.51 -13.09
N PRO A 129 9.84 -9.04 -13.63
CA PRO A 129 9.94 -8.80 -15.06
C PRO A 129 9.48 -10.07 -15.75
N THR A 130 8.31 -10.02 -16.39
CA THR A 130 7.79 -11.15 -17.15
C THR A 130 8.86 -11.40 -18.18
N SER A 131 9.61 -12.48 -17.95
CA SER A 131 10.68 -12.90 -18.82
C SER A 131 10.09 -12.91 -20.21
N SER A 132 10.70 -12.11 -21.09
CA SER A 132 10.51 -12.12 -22.52
C SER A 132 10.02 -13.48 -22.98
N LEU A 133 8.81 -13.54 -23.51
CA LEU A 133 8.32 -14.69 -24.25
C LEU A 133 9.36 -14.98 -25.33
N THR A 134 10.27 -15.90 -25.04
CA THR A 134 11.15 -16.46 -26.03
C THR A 134 10.23 -17.33 -26.90
N PRO A 135 10.01 -16.99 -28.18
CA PRO A 135 9.25 -17.88 -29.03
C PRO A 135 10.02 -19.19 -29.15
N THR A 136 9.49 -20.27 -28.60
CA THR A 136 9.94 -21.63 -28.89
C THR A 136 9.84 -21.82 -30.41
N PRO A 137 10.95 -22.07 -31.14
CA PRO A 137 10.84 -22.36 -32.55
C PRO A 137 10.07 -23.67 -32.75
N ALA A 138 9.06 -23.64 -33.62
CA ALA A 138 8.34 -24.84 -34.03
C ALA A 138 9.28 -25.82 -34.74
N PRO A 139 9.21 -27.13 -34.48
CA PRO A 139 10.01 -28.10 -35.23
C PRO A 139 9.53 -28.14 -36.68
N SER A 140 10.46 -27.89 -37.61
CA SER A 140 10.26 -27.98 -39.05
C SER A 140 10.06 -29.44 -39.46
N SER A 141 9.01 -29.69 -40.25
CA SER A 141 8.74 -30.96 -40.90
C SER A 141 9.75 -31.20 -42.02
N GLY A 142 10.66 -32.15 -41.80
CA GLY A 142 11.63 -32.63 -42.79
C GLY A 142 11.68 -34.16 -42.79
N ALA A 143 11.46 -34.74 -43.96
CA ALA A 143 11.29 -36.17 -44.22
C ALA A 143 12.56 -37.03 -44.00
N GLY A 144 12.34 -38.29 -43.61
CA GLY A 144 13.22 -39.40 -44.00
C GLY A 144 13.65 -40.39 -42.89
N SER A 145 13.20 -41.64 -43.07
CA SER A 145 13.86 -42.91 -42.65
C SER A 145 13.45 -43.57 -41.31
N SER A 146 12.67 -44.65 -41.45
CA SER A 146 12.51 -45.90 -40.66
C SER A 146 12.51 -45.91 -39.12
N PRO A 147 11.58 -46.65 -38.47
CA PRO A 147 11.51 -46.72 -37.00
C PRO A 147 12.49 -47.76 -36.44
N VAL A 148 13.44 -47.33 -35.61
CA VAL A 148 14.14 -48.22 -34.65
C VAL A 148 13.49 -48.01 -33.29
N LEU A 149 12.83 -49.06 -32.79
CA LEU A 149 12.25 -49.10 -31.44
C LEU A 149 13.40 -49.15 -30.41
N MET A 150 13.68 -48.02 -29.76
CA MET A 150 14.46 -48.00 -28.52
C MET A 150 13.51 -48.23 -27.32
N PRO A 151 13.82 -49.14 -26.39
CA PRO A 151 13.05 -49.31 -25.16
C PRO A 151 13.23 -48.11 -24.22
N THR A 152 12.12 -47.68 -23.64
CA THR A 152 11.97 -46.65 -22.60
C THR A 152 12.91 -46.88 -21.40
N PRO A 153 13.68 -45.88 -20.96
CA PRO A 153 14.35 -45.93 -19.66
C PRO A 153 13.32 -45.90 -18.52
N ALA A 154 13.45 -46.81 -17.56
CA ALA A 154 12.55 -46.95 -16.42
C ALA A 154 12.49 -45.70 -15.52
N PRO A 155 11.34 -45.42 -14.88
CA PRO A 155 11.24 -44.38 -13.86
C PRO A 155 12.02 -44.76 -12.59
N PRO A 156 12.61 -43.77 -11.87
CA PRO A 156 13.35 -44.02 -10.63
C PRO A 156 12.41 -44.55 -9.51
N PRO A 157 12.88 -45.46 -8.65
CA PRO A 157 12.06 -46.04 -7.59
C PRO A 157 11.70 -45.02 -6.51
N ILE A 158 10.43 -45.04 -6.12
CA ILE A 158 9.86 -44.31 -4.99
C ILE A 158 10.44 -44.94 -3.71
N GLY A 159 11.32 -44.21 -3.04
CA GLY A 159 11.82 -44.58 -1.72
C GLY A 159 10.71 -44.47 -0.68
N LEU A 160 10.13 -45.61 -0.31
CA LEU A 160 9.36 -45.79 0.92
C LEU A 160 10.32 -45.67 2.12
N SER A 161 10.41 -44.49 2.71
CA SER A 161 11.02 -44.35 4.03
C SER A 161 10.06 -44.87 5.10
N THR A 162 10.23 -46.15 5.46
CA THR A 162 9.78 -46.68 6.74
C THR A 162 10.77 -46.24 7.82
N ALA A 163 10.38 -45.24 8.61
CA ALA A 163 11.00 -44.98 9.91
C ALA A 163 9.90 -44.72 10.94
N VAL A 164 9.41 -45.81 11.51
CA VAL A 164 8.80 -45.81 12.85
C VAL A 164 9.93 -45.55 13.84
N VAL A 165 9.86 -44.44 14.58
CA VAL A 165 10.46 -44.34 15.92
C VAL A 165 9.46 -43.65 16.85
N ASN A 166 9.02 -44.44 17.82
CA ASN A 166 8.26 -44.06 19.01
C ASN A 166 8.76 -42.77 19.66
N GLN A 167 7.86 -41.83 19.93
CA GLN A 167 8.05 -40.85 20.99
C GLN A 167 7.15 -41.21 22.18
N PRO A 168 7.69 -41.37 23.41
CA PRO A 168 6.88 -41.51 24.61
C PRO A 168 6.21 -40.17 24.96
N MET A 169 4.91 -40.24 25.24
CA MET A 169 4.05 -39.12 25.63
C MET A 169 4.44 -38.60 27.02
N ALA A 170 4.74 -37.30 27.14
CA ALA A 170 5.03 -36.65 28.41
C ALA A 170 3.74 -36.53 29.25
N GLY A 171 3.80 -37.02 30.50
CA GLY A 171 2.68 -37.01 31.45
C GLY A 171 2.31 -35.61 31.94
N ILE A 172 1.02 -35.36 32.04
CA ILE A 172 0.41 -34.15 32.61
C ILE A 172 0.08 -34.45 34.09
N PRO A 173 0.59 -33.69 35.08
CA PRO A 173 0.11 -33.82 36.46
C PRO A 173 -1.21 -33.06 36.69
N LEU A 174 -2.17 -33.70 37.38
CA LEU A 174 -3.37 -33.06 37.90
C LEU A 174 -3.06 -32.25 39.17
N PRO A 175 -3.71 -31.08 39.39
CA PRO A 175 -3.64 -30.37 40.67
C PRO A 175 -4.56 -31.00 41.72
N SER A 176 -4.09 -31.01 42.96
CA SER A 176 -4.82 -31.35 44.20
C SER A 176 -5.76 -30.24 44.65
#